data_AF-A0A955DT24-F1
#
_entry.id   AF-A0A955DT24-F1
#
_cell.length_a   1.000
_cell.length_b   1.000
_cell.length_c   1.000
_cell.angle_alpha   90.00
_cell.angle_beta   90.00
_cell.angle_gamma   90.00
#
_symmetry.space_group_name_H-M   'P 1'
#
loop_
_entity.id
_entity.type
_entity.pdbx_description
1 polymer ?
#
loop_
_entity_poly.entity_id
_entity_poly.type
_entity_poly.pdbx_seq_one_letter_code
_entity_poly.pdbx_strand_id
1 'polypeptide(L)'
;MTLQRKFAVLFLLLGLAAIVNIAVGAWTVGTLRRELTWPLESIQEVMRGLHGVKRAAEDQLDALGYGRGPGQLDEAVEPTDERRTAFDRGVERMRRQAAFLNAESSYEMRSGIASSRNLQARVDEAIRFGHAWFDGDEGARASARQALNQIHELIERTEGHVLEDARLAVDFGDRIQRQVIVVVGVALLILVGSTITAVRLVRAWVLRPVERLRDAASRIGQGDFEHRIGLEGADEMAQLAREVDEMAELVSTMQDEAVDRERLAAMGEMTRRIVHNLRNP
;
A
#
# COMPACT_ATOMS: atom_id res chain seq x y z
N MET A 1 -4.61 11.82 37.30
CA MET A 1 -3.67 11.75 36.16
C MET A 1 -3.62 13.14 35.55
N THR A 2 -2.43 13.72 35.40
CA THR A 2 -2.25 15.09 34.91
C THR A 2 -2.75 15.23 33.47
N LEU A 3 -3.20 16.43 33.10
CA LEU A 3 -3.62 16.82 31.76
C LEU A 3 -2.50 16.56 30.76
N GLN A 4 -1.25 16.85 31.13
CA GLN A 4 -0.07 16.53 30.31
C GLN A 4 0.02 15.03 29.98
N ARG A 5 -0.16 14.15 30.96
CA ARG A 5 -0.14 12.69 30.73
C ARG A 5 -1.31 12.23 29.86
N LYS A 6 -2.50 12.81 30.06
CA LYS A 6 -3.67 12.54 29.21
C LYS A 6 -3.40 12.87 27.74
N PHE A 7 -2.81 14.04 27.47
CA PHE A 7 -2.41 14.44 26.11
C PHE A 7 -1.28 13.58 25.56
N ALA A 8 -0.27 13.24 26.34
CA ALA A 8 0.82 12.37 25.90
C ALA A 8 0.31 11.01 25.41
N VAL A 9 -0.61 10.39 26.14
CA VAL A 9 -1.24 9.13 25.74
C VAL A 9 -2.04 9.30 24.44
N LEU A 10 -2.81 10.39 24.32
CA LEU A 10 -3.64 10.66 23.16
C LEU A 10 -2.80 10.92 21.89
N PHE A 11 -1.72 11.69 22.00
CA PHE A 11 -0.77 11.90 20.90
C PHE A 11 -0.04 10.61 20.52
N LEU A 12 0.35 9.80 21.50
CA LEU A 12 0.99 8.50 21.23
C LEU A 12 0.03 7.57 20.48
N LEU A 13 -1.24 7.51 20.87
CA LEU A 13 -2.26 6.71 20.18
C LEU A 13 -2.51 7.20 18.74
N LEU A 14 -2.65 8.51 18.53
CA LEU A 14 -2.80 9.08 17.18
C LEU A 14 -1.56 8.86 16.32
N GLY A 15 -0.37 9.08 16.89
CA GLY A 15 0.91 8.84 16.22
C GLY A 15 1.06 7.39 15.80
N LEU A 16 0.71 6.44 16.68
CA LEU A 16 0.72 5.02 16.36
C LEU A 16 -0.26 4.69 15.21
N ALA A 17 -1.49 5.23 15.25
CA ALA A 17 -2.47 5.01 14.19
C ALA A 17 -1.99 5.56 12.83
N ALA A 18 -1.30 6.71 12.82
CA ALA A 18 -0.70 7.28 11.63
C ALA A 18 0.46 6.43 11.10
N ILE A 19 1.37 5.98 11.98
CA ILE A 19 2.49 5.10 11.61
C ILE A 19 1.97 3.79 11.00
N VAL A 20 0.95 3.18 11.61
CA VAL A 20 0.32 1.95 11.08
C VAL A 20 -0.25 2.20 9.69
N ASN A 21 -0.91 3.33 9.44
CA ASN A 21 -1.44 3.66 8.12
C ASN A 21 -0.34 3.85 7.07
N ILE A 22 0.75 4.54 7.43
CA ILE A 22 1.90 4.70 6.54
C ILE A 22 2.52 3.34 6.21
N ALA A 23 2.68 2.47 7.22
CA ALA A 23 3.22 1.13 7.03
C ALA A 23 2.32 0.27 6.13
N VAL A 24 0.99 0.31 6.32
CA VAL A 24 0.02 -0.38 5.46
C VAL A 24 0.07 0.16 4.03
N GLY A 25 0.21 1.47 3.83
CA GLY A 25 0.37 2.07 2.51
C GLY A 25 1.64 1.60 1.81
N ALA A 26 2.79 1.64 2.50
CA ALA A 26 4.05 1.15 1.96
C ALA A 26 4.01 -0.34 1.64
N TRP A 27 3.41 -1.15 2.53
CA TRP A 27 3.19 -2.57 2.31
C TRP A 27 2.33 -2.81 1.07
N THR A 28 1.21 -2.09 0.93
CA THR A 28 0.29 -2.20 -0.22
C THR A 28 0.98 -1.93 -1.55
N VAL A 29 1.76 -0.85 -1.64
CA VAL A 29 2.52 -0.51 -2.86
C VAL A 29 3.56 -1.60 -3.18
N GLY A 30 4.26 -2.10 -2.15
CA GLY A 30 5.21 -3.19 -2.29
C GLY A 30 4.58 -4.48 -2.78
N THR A 31 3.43 -4.86 -2.22
CA THR A 31 2.65 -6.04 -2.59
C THR A 31 2.16 -5.95 -4.03
N LEU A 32 1.54 -4.83 -4.43
CA LEU A 32 1.07 -4.63 -5.81
C LEU A 32 2.20 -4.76 -6.83
N ARG A 33 3.38 -4.20 -6.53
CA ARG A 33 4.54 -4.26 -7.44
C ARG A 33 5.14 -5.66 -7.55
N ARG A 34 5.18 -6.42 -6.44
CA ARG A 34 5.74 -7.78 -6.44
C ARG A 34 4.81 -8.80 -7.05
N GLU A 35 3.51 -8.69 -6.77
CA GLU A 35 2.56 -9.77 -7.02
C GLU A 35 1.73 -9.57 -8.29
N LEU A 36 1.54 -8.33 -8.78
CA LEU A 36 0.72 -8.07 -9.97
C LEU A 36 1.52 -7.67 -11.23
N THR A 37 2.51 -6.79 -11.12
CA THR A 37 3.20 -6.26 -12.33
C THR A 37 4.26 -7.21 -12.89
N TRP A 38 5.09 -7.80 -12.04
CA TRP A 38 6.19 -8.67 -12.48
C TRP A 38 5.74 -9.95 -13.23
N PRO A 39 4.64 -10.62 -12.84
CA PRO A 39 4.16 -11.78 -13.58
C PRO A 39 3.69 -11.46 -15.01
N LEU A 40 3.04 -10.31 -15.21
CA LEU A 40 2.48 -9.94 -16.51
C LEU A 40 3.56 -9.59 -17.53
N GLU A 41 4.56 -8.81 -17.12
CA GLU A 41 5.69 -8.42 -17.97
C GLU A 41 6.49 -9.67 -18.42
N SER A 42 6.79 -10.57 -17.49
CA SER A 42 7.52 -11.79 -17.78
C SER A 42 6.78 -12.76 -18.73
N ILE A 43 5.45 -12.88 -18.64
CA ILE A 43 4.67 -13.73 -19.57
C ILE A 43 4.81 -13.22 -21.00
N GLN A 44 4.71 -11.90 -21.19
CA GLN A 44 4.78 -11.31 -22.53
C GLN A 44 6.14 -11.53 -23.19
N GLU A 45 7.22 -11.43 -22.42
CA GLU A 45 8.58 -11.67 -22.91
C GLU A 45 8.80 -13.13 -23.30
N VAL A 46 8.37 -14.06 -22.43
CA VAL A 46 8.45 -15.51 -22.71
C VAL A 46 7.62 -15.88 -23.95
N MET A 47 6.37 -15.43 -24.05
CA MET A 47 5.51 -15.71 -25.20
C MET A 47 6.09 -15.12 -26.50
N ARG A 48 6.73 -13.93 -26.43
CA ARG A 48 7.38 -13.33 -27.59
C ARG A 48 8.55 -14.18 -28.08
N GLY A 49 9.36 -14.69 -27.17
CA GLY A 49 10.47 -15.59 -27.49
C GLY A 49 10.00 -16.93 -28.06
N LEU A 50 8.99 -17.56 -27.45
CA LEU A 50 8.40 -18.83 -27.90
C LEU A 50 7.82 -18.71 -29.32
N HIS A 51 6.99 -17.69 -29.57
CA HIS A 51 6.49 -17.40 -30.92
C HIS A 51 7.60 -17.06 -31.92
N GLY A 52 8.74 -16.52 -31.44
CA GLY A 52 9.92 -16.26 -32.25
C GLY A 52 10.60 -17.55 -32.72
N VAL A 53 10.79 -18.51 -31.81
CA VAL A 53 11.34 -19.83 -32.13
C VAL A 53 10.37 -20.60 -33.04
N LYS A 54 9.07 -20.58 -32.76
CA LYS A 54 8.04 -21.23 -33.58
C LYS A 54 8.06 -20.76 -35.03
N ARG A 55 8.06 -19.45 -35.26
CA ARG A 55 8.15 -18.87 -36.60
C ARG A 55 9.46 -19.23 -37.31
N ALA A 56 10.58 -19.23 -36.58
CA ALA A 56 11.87 -19.64 -37.16
C ALA A 56 11.90 -21.13 -37.54
N ALA A 57 11.23 -21.99 -36.78
CA ALA A 57 11.09 -23.42 -37.10
C ALA A 57 10.19 -23.64 -38.32
N GLU A 58 9.09 -22.87 -38.44
CA GLU A 58 8.22 -22.87 -39.63
C GLU A 58 8.99 -22.43 -40.90
N ASP A 59 9.78 -21.36 -40.81
CA ASP A 59 10.64 -20.91 -41.92
C ASP A 59 11.64 -21.99 -42.36
N GLN A 60 12.15 -22.79 -41.42
CA GLN A 60 13.06 -23.89 -41.75
C GLN A 60 12.33 -25.06 -42.40
N LEU A 61 11.12 -25.42 -41.93
CA LEU A 61 10.28 -26.42 -42.59
C LEU A 61 10.01 -26.02 -44.06
N ASP A 62 9.68 -24.75 -44.30
CA ASP A 62 9.47 -24.22 -45.64
C ASP A 62 10.75 -24.34 -46.51
N ALA A 63 11.92 -24.00 -45.96
CA ALA A 63 13.20 -24.12 -46.66
C ALA A 63 13.54 -25.59 -47.01
N LEU A 64 13.21 -26.52 -46.11
CA LEU A 64 13.30 -27.97 -46.30
C LEU A 64 12.21 -28.52 -47.24
N GLY A 65 11.34 -27.66 -47.80
CA GLY A 65 10.31 -28.07 -48.75
C GLY A 65 9.06 -28.68 -48.11
N TYR A 66 8.91 -28.59 -46.81
CA TYR A 66 7.70 -28.95 -46.09
C TYR A 66 6.80 -27.72 -45.99
N GLY A 67 5.93 -27.50 -46.99
CA GLY A 67 5.07 -26.32 -47.05
C GLY A 67 3.98 -26.27 -45.97
N ARG A 68 3.33 -25.11 -45.84
CA ARG A 68 2.27 -24.84 -44.85
C ARG A 68 0.92 -25.42 -45.27
N GLY A 69 0.58 -26.60 -44.76
CA GLY A 69 -0.82 -27.03 -44.70
C GLY A 69 -1.03 -28.54 -44.49
N PRO A 70 -2.14 -28.94 -43.82
CA PRO A 70 -2.52 -30.34 -43.74
C PRO A 70 -2.80 -30.89 -45.15
N GLY A 71 -2.02 -31.86 -45.59
CA GLY A 71 -2.23 -32.57 -46.86
C GLY A 71 -1.33 -32.16 -48.04
N GLN A 72 -0.34 -31.29 -47.88
CA GLN A 72 0.71 -31.14 -48.89
C GLN A 72 1.58 -32.41 -48.88
N LEU A 73 1.55 -33.14 -49.99
CA LEU A 73 2.37 -34.33 -50.21
C LEU A 73 3.84 -33.96 -50.10
N ASP A 74 4.62 -34.86 -49.52
CA ASP A 74 6.05 -34.74 -49.31
C ASP A 74 6.77 -34.78 -50.67
N GLU A 75 6.73 -33.68 -51.43
CA GLU A 75 7.36 -33.62 -52.73
C GLU A 75 8.89 -33.76 -52.57
N ALA A 76 9.49 -34.54 -53.48
CA ALA A 76 10.93 -34.67 -53.57
C ALA A 76 11.48 -33.31 -54.00
N VAL A 77 11.98 -32.56 -53.02
CA VAL A 77 12.56 -31.24 -53.21
C VAL A 77 14.08 -31.37 -53.24
N GLU A 78 14.72 -30.72 -54.22
CA GLU A 78 16.18 -30.66 -54.30
C GLU A 78 16.79 -29.58 -53.37
N PRO A 79 17.95 -29.84 -52.76
CA PRO A 79 18.68 -28.89 -51.93
C PRO A 79 19.38 -27.82 -52.79
N THR A 80 18.68 -26.73 -53.10
CA THR A 80 19.25 -25.60 -53.87
C THR A 80 20.01 -24.61 -52.98
N ASP A 81 20.93 -23.82 -53.55
CA ASP A 81 21.66 -22.75 -52.85
C ASP A 81 20.73 -21.68 -52.25
N GLU A 82 19.63 -21.39 -52.94
CA GLU A 82 18.59 -20.47 -52.45
C GLU A 82 17.94 -21.00 -51.17
N ARG A 83 17.58 -22.29 -51.15
CA ARG A 83 17.01 -22.97 -49.98
C ARG A 83 18.02 -23.06 -48.84
N ARG A 84 19.28 -23.36 -49.14
CA ARG A 84 20.37 -23.35 -48.15
C ARG A 84 20.49 -21.98 -47.49
N THR A 85 20.51 -20.91 -48.29
CA THR A 85 20.56 -19.53 -47.78
C THR A 85 19.32 -19.16 -46.96
N ALA A 86 18.13 -19.61 -47.37
CA ALA A 86 16.89 -19.41 -46.60
C ALA A 86 16.94 -20.16 -45.26
N PHE A 87 17.40 -21.42 -45.27
CA PHE A 87 17.60 -22.24 -44.09
C PHE A 87 18.58 -21.58 -43.12
N ASP A 88 19.77 -21.16 -43.59
CA ASP A 88 20.81 -20.54 -42.75
C ASP A 88 20.31 -19.25 -42.07
N ARG A 89 19.50 -18.43 -42.77
CA ARG A 89 18.84 -17.27 -42.15
C ARG A 89 17.83 -17.68 -41.07
N GLY A 90 17.10 -18.77 -41.30
CA GLY A 90 16.22 -19.38 -40.30
C GLY A 90 16.98 -19.89 -39.08
N VAL A 91 18.13 -20.54 -39.28
CA VAL A 91 19.03 -21.01 -38.21
C VAL A 91 19.49 -19.86 -37.33
N GLU A 92 19.94 -18.76 -37.93
CA GLU A 92 20.40 -17.59 -37.16
C GLU A 92 19.26 -16.91 -36.38
N ARG A 93 18.04 -16.89 -36.92
CA ARG A 93 16.86 -16.43 -36.16
C ARG A 93 16.54 -17.38 -35.01
N MET A 94 16.53 -18.68 -35.25
CA MET A 94 16.20 -19.71 -34.26
C MET A 94 17.20 -19.69 -33.10
N ARG A 95 18.51 -19.62 -33.38
CA ARG A 95 19.56 -19.50 -32.36
C ARG A 95 19.41 -18.25 -31.52
N ARG A 96 19.16 -17.09 -32.13
CA ARG A 96 18.96 -15.84 -31.38
C ARG A 96 17.74 -15.88 -30.47
N GLN A 97 16.62 -16.44 -30.93
CA GLN A 97 15.41 -16.55 -30.11
C GLN A 97 15.57 -17.59 -28.99
N ALA A 98 16.20 -18.73 -29.27
CA ALA A 98 16.51 -19.73 -28.24
C ALA A 98 17.49 -19.19 -27.19
N ALA A 99 18.52 -18.43 -27.62
CA ALA A 99 19.46 -17.78 -26.71
C ALA A 99 18.78 -16.67 -25.87
N PHE A 100 17.86 -15.91 -26.46
CA PHE A 100 17.05 -14.93 -25.75
C PHE A 100 16.21 -15.60 -24.65
N LEU A 101 15.48 -16.67 -24.98
CA LEU A 101 14.71 -17.43 -23.99
C LEU A 101 15.59 -17.99 -22.87
N ASN A 102 16.79 -18.49 -23.19
CA ASN A 102 17.69 -19.04 -22.19
C ASN A 102 18.35 -17.97 -21.28
N ALA A 103 18.56 -16.77 -21.80
CA ALA A 103 19.05 -15.64 -21.00
C ALA A 103 17.97 -15.07 -20.07
N GLU A 104 16.70 -15.34 -20.37
CA GLU A 104 15.55 -14.80 -19.66
C GLU A 104 15.21 -15.66 -18.43
N SER A 105 15.58 -15.19 -17.24
CA SER A 105 15.36 -15.93 -15.97
C SER A 105 13.90 -16.33 -15.74
N SER A 106 12.96 -15.55 -16.31
CA SER A 106 11.53 -15.83 -16.21
C SER A 106 11.07 -17.00 -17.09
N TYR A 107 11.80 -17.34 -18.15
CA TYR A 107 11.52 -18.51 -18.97
C TYR A 107 11.82 -19.80 -18.21
N GLU A 108 12.97 -19.89 -17.53
CA GLU A 108 13.31 -21.08 -16.72
C GLU A 108 12.36 -21.25 -15.54
N MET A 109 11.95 -20.15 -14.91
CA MET A 109 11.03 -20.18 -13.77
C MET A 109 9.63 -20.69 -14.14
N ARG A 110 9.18 -20.45 -15.39
CA ARG A 110 7.84 -20.81 -15.88
C ARG A 110 7.80 -22.12 -16.65
N SER A 111 8.80 -22.38 -17.49
CA SER A 111 8.87 -23.60 -18.32
C SER A 111 9.65 -24.73 -17.64
N GLY A 112 10.44 -24.43 -16.62
CA GLY A 112 11.34 -25.35 -15.94
C GLY A 112 12.68 -25.53 -16.66
N ILE A 113 13.76 -25.71 -15.89
CA ILE A 113 15.15 -25.90 -16.38
C ILE A 113 15.26 -27.09 -17.37
N ALA A 114 14.39 -28.10 -17.24
CA ALA A 114 14.34 -29.22 -18.17
C ALA A 114 13.78 -28.83 -19.55
N SER A 115 12.80 -27.92 -19.63
CA SER A 115 12.18 -27.49 -20.88
C SER A 115 13.13 -26.62 -21.71
N SER A 116 13.82 -25.67 -21.07
CA SER A 116 14.86 -24.85 -21.74
C SER A 116 15.95 -25.70 -22.38
N ARG A 117 16.52 -26.66 -21.61
CA ARG A 117 17.53 -27.60 -22.12
C ARG A 117 17.00 -28.50 -23.22
N ASN A 118 15.74 -28.94 -23.12
CA ASN A 118 15.12 -29.77 -24.15
C ASN A 118 14.95 -28.97 -25.46
N LEU A 119 14.45 -27.74 -25.37
CA LEU A 119 14.29 -26.87 -26.52
C LEU A 119 15.62 -26.63 -27.23
N GLN A 120 16.68 -26.32 -26.48
CA GLN A 120 18.01 -26.10 -27.05
C GLN A 120 18.56 -27.36 -27.74
N ALA A 121 18.43 -28.52 -27.10
CA ALA A 121 18.86 -29.79 -27.71
C ALA A 121 18.11 -30.07 -29.02
N ARG A 122 16.80 -29.82 -29.07
CA ARG A 122 16.00 -30.02 -30.29
C ARG A 122 16.34 -29.02 -31.39
N VAL A 123 16.60 -27.76 -31.03
CA VAL A 123 17.10 -26.73 -31.95
C VAL A 123 18.42 -27.18 -32.59
N ASP A 124 19.37 -27.68 -31.79
CA ASP A 124 20.66 -28.16 -32.29
C ASP A 124 20.51 -29.41 -33.17
N GLU A 125 19.61 -30.33 -32.83
CA GLU A 125 19.27 -31.49 -33.67
C GLU A 125 18.70 -31.08 -35.02
N ALA A 126 17.71 -30.17 -35.03
CA ALA A 126 17.09 -29.67 -36.26
C ALA A 126 18.12 -29.01 -37.20
N ILE A 127 19.00 -28.17 -36.63
CA ILE A 127 20.07 -27.50 -37.38
C ILE A 127 21.04 -28.52 -37.98
N ARG A 128 21.50 -29.48 -37.17
CA ARG A 128 22.45 -30.50 -37.60
C ARG A 128 21.90 -31.36 -38.74
N PHE A 129 20.66 -31.85 -38.61
CA PHE A 129 20.04 -32.66 -39.65
C PHE A 129 19.71 -31.84 -40.90
N GLY A 130 19.31 -30.57 -40.77
CA GLY A 130 19.07 -29.71 -41.92
C GLY A 130 20.34 -29.47 -42.75
N HIS A 131 21.47 -29.16 -42.10
CA HIS A 131 22.76 -29.05 -42.80
C HIS A 131 23.18 -30.37 -43.45
N ALA A 132 23.07 -31.50 -42.75
CA ALA A 132 23.39 -32.81 -43.30
C ALA A 132 22.60 -33.13 -44.57
N TRP A 133 21.31 -32.73 -44.63
CA TRP A 133 20.52 -32.87 -45.85
C TRP A 133 21.05 -32.03 -47.00
N PHE A 134 21.36 -30.75 -46.76
CA PHE A 134 21.96 -29.90 -47.80
C PHE A 134 23.34 -30.41 -48.26
N ASP A 135 24.05 -31.14 -47.40
CA ASP A 135 25.35 -31.75 -47.68
C ASP A 135 25.25 -33.15 -48.34
N GLY A 136 24.03 -33.63 -48.63
CA GLY A 136 23.77 -34.82 -49.44
C GLY A 136 23.17 -36.02 -48.71
N ASP A 137 22.87 -35.92 -47.41
CA ASP A 137 22.18 -36.99 -46.66
C ASP A 137 20.65 -36.90 -46.85
N GLU A 138 20.10 -37.71 -47.76
CA GLU A 138 18.66 -37.76 -48.02
C GLU A 138 17.82 -38.13 -46.78
N GLY A 139 18.37 -38.96 -45.88
CA GLY A 139 17.68 -39.40 -44.65
C GLY A 139 17.63 -38.31 -43.56
N ALA A 140 18.54 -37.34 -43.63
CA ALA A 140 18.59 -36.24 -42.67
C ALA A 140 17.41 -35.27 -42.82
N ARG A 141 16.78 -35.16 -44.01
CA ARG A 141 15.64 -34.26 -44.24
C ARG A 141 14.44 -34.62 -43.35
N ALA A 142 14.08 -35.90 -43.31
CA ALA A 142 12.98 -36.40 -42.47
C ALA A 142 13.30 -36.24 -40.97
N SER A 143 14.57 -36.46 -40.59
CA SER A 143 15.05 -36.26 -39.22
C SER A 143 14.99 -34.78 -38.80
N ALA A 144 15.35 -33.86 -39.70
CA ALA A 144 15.22 -32.43 -39.48
C ALA A 144 13.76 -32.01 -39.28
N ARG A 145 12.85 -32.51 -40.13
CA ARG A 145 11.40 -32.30 -39.95
C ARG A 145 10.90 -32.82 -38.62
N GLN A 146 11.29 -34.01 -38.22
CA GLN A 146 10.87 -34.59 -36.95
C GLN A 146 11.34 -33.72 -35.78
N ALA A 147 12.59 -33.24 -35.80
CA ALA A 147 13.11 -32.32 -34.78
C ALA A 147 12.33 -30.99 -34.76
N LEU A 148 12.03 -30.41 -35.92
CA LEU A 148 11.24 -29.17 -36.05
C LEU A 148 9.80 -29.34 -35.55
N ASN A 149 9.15 -30.47 -35.84
CA ASN A 149 7.83 -30.79 -35.30
C ASN A 149 7.86 -30.96 -33.78
N GLN A 150 8.91 -31.60 -33.23
CA GLN A 150 9.08 -31.73 -31.78
C GLN A 150 9.28 -30.37 -31.10
N ILE A 151 10.01 -29.44 -31.74
CA ILE A 151 10.12 -28.04 -31.28
C ILE A 151 8.73 -27.39 -31.24
N HIS A 152 7.95 -27.54 -32.31
CA HIS A 152 6.59 -26.98 -32.38
C HIS A 152 5.70 -27.52 -31.26
N GLU A 153 5.66 -28.85 -31.06
CA GLU A 153 4.88 -29.48 -29.98
C GLU A 153 5.34 -29.03 -28.59
N LEU A 154 6.65 -28.91 -28.37
CA LEU A 154 7.22 -28.45 -27.10
C LEU A 154 6.83 -26.99 -26.83
N ILE A 155 6.86 -26.13 -27.85
CA ILE A 155 6.44 -24.74 -27.74
C ILE A 155 4.96 -24.65 -27.43
N GLU A 156 4.09 -25.34 -28.18
CA GLU A 156 2.63 -25.36 -27.94
C GLU A 156 2.30 -25.81 -26.51
N ARG A 157 2.95 -26.88 -26.03
CA ARG A 157 2.77 -27.34 -24.65
C ARG A 157 3.24 -26.30 -23.63
N THR A 158 4.38 -25.66 -23.89
CA THR A 158 4.95 -24.64 -23.00
C THR A 158 4.08 -23.38 -22.97
N GLU A 159 3.58 -22.93 -24.11
CA GLU A 159 2.63 -21.82 -24.22
C GLU A 159 1.34 -22.14 -23.46
N GLY A 160 0.81 -23.36 -23.59
CA GLY A 160 -0.33 -23.84 -22.82
C GLY A 160 -0.12 -23.73 -21.31
N HIS A 161 1.01 -24.22 -20.80
CA HIS A 161 1.36 -24.11 -19.38
C HIS A 161 1.55 -22.66 -18.93
N VAL A 162 2.23 -21.83 -19.71
CA VAL A 162 2.44 -20.40 -19.39
C VAL A 162 1.11 -19.65 -19.30
N LEU A 163 0.16 -19.96 -20.19
CA LEU A 163 -1.19 -19.37 -20.18
C LEU A 163 -2.05 -19.88 -19.03
N GLU A 164 -1.91 -21.15 -18.64
CA GLU A 164 -2.58 -21.71 -17.46
C GLU A 164 -2.06 -21.06 -16.17
N ASP A 165 -0.74 -20.94 -16.02
CA ASP A 165 -0.09 -20.23 -14.92
C ASP A 165 -0.52 -18.76 -14.86
N ALA A 166 -0.67 -18.12 -16.02
CA ALA A 166 -1.16 -16.74 -16.12
C ALA A 166 -2.58 -16.59 -15.57
N ARG A 167 -3.49 -17.52 -15.88
CA ARG A 167 -4.86 -17.50 -15.34
C ARG A 167 -4.87 -17.67 -13.83
N LEU A 168 -4.08 -18.60 -13.30
CA LEU A 168 -3.92 -18.79 -11.87
C LEU A 168 -3.35 -17.54 -11.18
N ALA A 169 -2.41 -16.84 -11.83
CA ALA A 169 -1.86 -15.58 -11.32
C ALA A 169 -2.89 -14.45 -11.30
N VAL A 170 -3.79 -14.38 -12.28
CA VAL A 170 -4.90 -13.39 -12.30
C VAL A 170 -5.88 -13.67 -11.15
N ASP A 171 -6.31 -14.92 -10.97
CA ASP A 171 -7.21 -15.30 -9.87
C ASP A 171 -6.57 -15.03 -8.49
N PHE A 172 -5.27 -15.23 -8.39
CA PHE A 172 -4.50 -14.87 -7.18
C PHE A 172 -4.46 -13.35 -6.97
N GLY A 173 -4.27 -12.59 -8.06
CA GLY A 173 -4.33 -11.13 -8.06
C GLY A 173 -5.64 -10.57 -7.53
N ASP A 174 -6.78 -11.13 -7.94
CA ASP A 174 -8.11 -10.73 -7.44
C ASP A 174 -8.24 -10.98 -5.92
N ARG A 175 -7.72 -12.11 -5.45
CA ARG A 175 -7.73 -12.44 -4.01
C ARG A 175 -6.86 -11.47 -3.21
N ILE A 176 -5.66 -11.17 -3.70
CA ILE A 176 -4.75 -10.18 -3.10
C ILE A 176 -5.41 -8.80 -3.09
N GLN A 177 -5.99 -8.37 -4.21
CA GLN A 177 -6.66 -7.07 -4.31
C GLN A 177 -7.76 -6.94 -3.27
N ARG A 178 -8.60 -7.97 -3.10
CA ARG A 178 -9.64 -7.98 -2.08
C ARG A 178 -9.05 -7.91 -0.66
N GLN A 179 -8.01 -8.67 -0.37
CA GLN A 179 -7.32 -8.62 0.94
C GLN A 179 -6.70 -7.25 1.20
N VAL A 180 -6.03 -6.65 0.22
CA VAL A 180 -5.47 -5.31 0.28
C VAL A 180 -6.55 -4.28 0.57
N ILE A 181 -7.69 -4.32 -0.15
CA ILE A 181 -8.82 -3.40 0.09
C ILE A 181 -9.34 -3.53 1.52
N VAL A 182 -9.47 -4.75 2.04
CA VAL A 182 -9.92 -4.98 3.42
C VAL A 182 -8.90 -4.44 4.43
N VAL A 183 -7.61 -4.71 4.26
CA VAL A 183 -6.54 -4.24 5.15
C VAL A 183 -6.47 -2.71 5.16
N VAL A 184 -6.48 -2.08 3.99
CA VAL A 184 -6.50 -0.61 3.86
C VAL A 184 -7.77 -0.04 4.48
N GLY A 185 -8.93 -0.65 4.21
CA GLY A 185 -10.21 -0.22 4.79
C GLY A 185 -10.20 -0.26 6.32
N VAL A 186 -9.69 -1.34 6.92
CA VAL A 186 -9.55 -1.47 8.38
C VAL A 186 -8.56 -0.44 8.95
N ALA A 187 -7.41 -0.23 8.30
CA ALA A 187 -6.43 0.76 8.73
C ALA A 187 -7.02 2.19 8.74
N LEU A 188 -7.80 2.54 7.71
CA LEU A 188 -8.51 3.81 7.63
C LEU A 188 -9.59 3.93 8.70
N LEU A 189 -10.37 2.87 8.96
CA LEU A 189 -11.36 2.87 10.03
C LEU A 189 -10.73 3.10 11.41
N ILE A 190 -9.57 2.49 11.67
CA ILE A 190 -8.81 2.72 12.92
C ILE A 190 -8.33 4.17 13.00
N LEU A 191 -7.85 4.76 11.90
CA LEU A 191 -7.42 6.16 11.86
C LEU A 191 -8.57 7.13 12.14
N VAL A 192 -9.71 6.92 11.48
CA VAL A 192 -10.91 7.74 11.67
C VAL A 192 -11.45 7.57 13.08
N GLY A 193 -11.55 6.32 13.58
CA GLY A 193 -12.03 6.02 14.92
C GLY A 193 -11.16 6.63 16.01
N SER A 194 -9.83 6.55 15.87
CA SER A 194 -8.88 7.17 16.81
C SER A 194 -8.97 8.70 16.79
N THR A 195 -9.12 9.31 15.61
CA THR A 195 -9.29 10.76 15.45
C THR A 195 -10.59 11.24 16.10
N ILE A 196 -11.71 10.58 15.86
CA ILE A 196 -13.01 10.91 16.47
C ILE A 196 -12.92 10.81 18.00
N THR A 197 -12.31 9.72 18.50
CA THR A 197 -12.12 9.52 19.94
C THR A 197 -11.25 10.61 20.55
N ALA A 198 -10.14 10.96 19.89
CA ALA A 198 -9.25 12.04 20.31
C ALA A 198 -9.99 13.38 20.42
N VAL A 199 -10.76 13.76 19.40
CA VAL A 199 -11.55 15.01 19.41
C VAL A 199 -12.55 15.03 20.57
N ARG A 200 -13.23 13.90 20.83
CA ARG A 200 -14.17 13.81 21.96
C ARG A 200 -13.47 13.95 23.31
N LEU A 201 -12.29 13.34 23.48
CA LEU A 201 -11.52 13.43 24.71
C LEU A 201 -10.98 14.85 24.95
N VAL A 202 -10.43 15.49 23.92
CA VAL A 202 -9.97 16.89 24.00
C VAL A 202 -11.13 17.82 24.38
N ARG A 203 -12.32 17.61 23.80
CA ARG A 203 -13.50 18.39 24.16
C ARG A 203 -13.90 18.20 25.62
N ALA A 204 -13.85 16.96 26.12
CA ALA A 204 -14.22 16.65 27.50
C ALA A 204 -13.19 17.14 28.54
N TRP A 205 -11.89 17.05 28.22
CA TRP A 205 -10.81 17.37 29.15
C TRP A 205 -10.37 18.83 29.13
N VAL A 206 -10.61 19.56 28.04
CA VAL A 206 -10.15 20.95 27.89
C VAL A 206 -11.28 21.90 27.55
N LEU A 207 -11.95 21.72 26.40
CA LEU A 207 -12.92 22.73 25.94
C LEU A 207 -14.06 22.94 26.95
N ARG A 208 -14.67 21.85 27.45
CA ARG A 208 -15.75 21.95 28.45
C ARG A 208 -15.30 22.59 29.78
N PRO A 209 -14.18 22.18 30.40
CA PRO A 209 -13.65 22.86 31.58
C PRO A 209 -13.35 24.34 31.36
N VAL A 210 -12.76 24.69 30.21
CA VAL A 210 -12.45 26.09 29.85
C VAL A 210 -13.73 26.91 29.67
N GLU A 211 -14.76 26.37 29.03
CA GLU A 211 -16.07 27.02 28.92
C GLU A 211 -16.65 27.32 30.31
N ARG A 212 -16.64 26.33 31.23
CA ARG A 212 -17.12 26.53 32.61
C ARG A 212 -16.31 27.56 33.38
N LEU A 213 -14.99 27.52 33.27
CA LEU A 213 -14.10 28.50 33.90
C LEU A 213 -14.40 29.92 33.40
N ARG A 214 -14.54 30.09 32.07
CA ARG A 214 -14.90 31.37 31.45
C ARG A 214 -16.24 31.88 31.97
N ASP A 215 -17.25 31.03 32.00
CA ASP A 215 -18.60 31.42 32.41
C ASP A 215 -18.62 31.82 33.89
N ALA A 216 -17.95 31.05 34.75
CA ALA A 216 -17.84 31.37 36.17
C ALA A 216 -17.05 32.66 36.43
N ALA A 217 -15.90 32.83 35.78
CA ALA A 217 -15.10 34.07 35.89
C ALA A 217 -15.90 35.30 35.45
N SER A 218 -16.75 35.16 34.42
CA SER A 218 -17.64 36.24 33.99
C SER A 218 -18.68 36.60 35.05
N ARG A 219 -19.26 35.62 35.75
CA ARG A 219 -20.21 35.83 36.86
C ARG A 219 -19.55 36.48 38.08
N ILE A 220 -18.40 35.95 38.49
CA ILE A 220 -17.59 36.50 39.57
C ILE A 220 -17.21 37.96 39.27
N GLY A 221 -16.78 38.25 38.04
CA GLY A 221 -16.49 39.61 37.59
C GLY A 221 -17.70 40.57 37.57
N GLN A 222 -18.92 40.03 37.60
CA GLN A 222 -20.17 40.80 37.72
C GLN A 222 -20.65 40.97 39.18
N GLY A 223 -19.90 40.44 40.16
CA GLY A 223 -20.19 40.56 41.59
C GLY A 223 -20.88 39.33 42.21
N ASP A 224 -21.05 38.24 41.46
CA ASP A 224 -21.60 36.98 41.99
C ASP A 224 -20.48 36.11 42.59
N PHE A 225 -19.97 36.53 43.75
CA PHE A 225 -18.86 35.87 44.45
C PHE A 225 -19.26 34.57 45.17
N GLU A 226 -20.55 34.27 45.26
CA GLU A 226 -21.08 33.02 45.81
C GLU A 226 -21.02 31.88 44.79
N HIS A 227 -20.87 32.18 43.49
CA HIS A 227 -20.75 31.15 42.47
C HIS A 227 -19.46 30.34 42.65
N ARG A 228 -19.56 29.03 42.44
CA ARG A 228 -18.42 28.09 42.47
C ARG A 228 -18.38 27.29 41.18
N ILE A 229 -17.18 27.10 40.63
CA ILE A 229 -16.95 26.38 39.38
C ILE A 229 -17.19 24.88 39.55
N GLY A 230 -16.75 24.31 40.68
CA GLY A 230 -17.03 22.91 41.05
C GLY A 230 -16.50 21.89 40.04
N LEU A 231 -15.33 22.12 39.44
CA LEU A 231 -14.71 21.14 38.54
C LEU A 231 -14.11 19.98 39.34
N GLU A 232 -14.69 18.80 39.17
CA GLU A 232 -14.17 17.56 39.74
C GLU A 232 -12.89 17.11 39.04
N GLY A 233 -11.91 16.68 39.83
CA GLY A 233 -10.67 16.10 39.32
C GLY A 233 -9.42 16.52 40.09
N ALA A 234 -8.31 15.88 39.70
CA ALA A 234 -6.98 16.13 40.23
C ALA A 234 -5.99 16.51 39.12
N ASP A 235 -6.49 17.06 38.01
CA ASP A 235 -5.67 17.63 36.96
C ASP A 235 -5.59 19.16 37.09
N GLU A 236 -4.79 19.75 36.23
CA GLU A 236 -4.43 21.16 36.20
C GLU A 236 -5.68 22.05 35.99
N MET A 237 -6.70 21.55 35.29
CA MET A 237 -7.97 22.29 35.12
C MET A 237 -8.78 22.33 36.42
N ALA A 238 -8.87 21.20 37.13
CA ALA A 238 -9.54 21.16 38.43
C ALA A 238 -8.76 21.94 39.50
N GLN A 239 -7.43 21.97 39.41
CA GLN A 239 -6.61 22.81 40.28
C GLN A 239 -6.88 24.29 40.04
N LEU A 240 -6.84 24.75 38.78
CA LEU A 240 -7.15 26.14 38.44
C LEU A 240 -8.57 26.55 38.88
N ALA A 241 -9.54 25.63 38.78
CA ALA A 241 -10.89 25.90 39.24
C ALA A 241 -10.96 26.16 40.75
N ARG A 242 -10.24 25.39 41.56
CA ARG A 242 -10.15 25.60 43.01
C ARG A 242 -9.48 26.93 43.34
N GLU A 243 -8.40 27.27 42.65
CA GLU A 243 -7.70 28.55 42.84
C GLU A 243 -8.61 29.75 42.51
N VAL A 244 -9.47 29.64 41.49
CA VAL A 244 -10.46 30.69 41.16
C VAL A 244 -11.59 30.75 42.19
N ASP A 245 -12.08 29.60 42.67
CA ASP A 245 -13.10 29.54 43.72
C ASP A 245 -12.59 30.16 45.05
N GLU A 246 -11.34 29.89 45.43
CA GLU A 246 -10.68 30.50 46.61
C GLU A 246 -10.52 32.02 46.44
N MET A 247 -10.18 32.49 45.24
CA MET A 247 -10.10 33.92 44.95
C MET A 247 -11.47 34.60 45.10
N ALA A 248 -12.55 33.97 44.63
CA ALA A 248 -13.91 34.51 44.77
C ALA A 248 -14.33 34.62 46.24
N GLU A 249 -14.01 33.61 47.06
CA GLU A 249 -14.27 33.62 48.50
C GLU A 249 -13.50 34.74 49.22
N LEU A 250 -12.24 34.95 48.86
CA LEU A 250 -11.43 36.04 49.41
C LEU A 250 -12.02 37.41 49.07
N VAL A 251 -12.42 37.63 47.82
CA VAL A 251 -13.04 38.89 47.39
C VAL A 251 -14.35 39.14 48.13
N SER A 252 -15.19 38.11 48.31
CA SER A 252 -16.43 38.23 49.09
C SER A 252 -16.14 38.67 50.52
N THR A 253 -15.20 37.98 51.18
CA THR A 253 -14.81 38.28 52.56
C THR A 253 -14.29 39.71 52.70
N MET A 254 -13.47 40.17 51.76
CA MET A 254 -12.96 41.54 51.74
C MET A 254 -14.07 42.59 51.54
N GLN A 255 -15.12 42.29 50.77
CA GLN A 255 -16.28 43.16 50.62
C GLN A 255 -17.09 43.26 51.92
N ASP A 256 -17.36 42.13 52.56
CA ASP A 256 -18.12 42.10 53.82
C ASP A 256 -17.40 42.88 54.93
N GLU A 257 -16.09 42.68 55.06
CA GLU A 257 -15.26 43.43 56.02
C GLU A 257 -15.20 44.93 55.71
N ALA A 258 -15.27 45.33 54.44
CA ALA A 258 -15.29 46.74 54.05
C ALA A 258 -16.64 47.38 54.42
N VAL A 259 -17.75 46.69 54.15
CA VAL A 259 -19.11 47.13 54.50
C VAL A 259 -19.26 47.27 56.02
N ASP A 260 -18.77 46.31 56.79
CA ASP A 260 -18.85 46.37 58.25
C ASP A 260 -18.01 47.50 58.85
N ARG A 261 -16.83 47.77 58.27
CA ARG A 261 -16.01 48.93 58.65
C ARG A 261 -16.72 50.25 58.36
N GLU A 262 -17.38 50.37 57.21
CA GLU A 262 -18.15 51.56 56.85
C GLU A 262 -19.32 51.79 57.82
N ARG A 263 -20.06 50.72 58.17
CA ARG A 263 -21.16 50.76 59.14
C ARG A 263 -20.69 51.22 60.52
N LEU A 264 -19.59 50.64 61.02
CA LEU A 264 -19.01 51.02 62.31
C LEU A 264 -18.54 52.49 62.33
N ALA A 265 -17.93 52.96 61.24
CA ALA A 265 -17.54 54.36 61.11
C ALA A 265 -18.75 55.30 61.14
N ALA A 266 -19.82 54.99 60.41
CA ALA A 266 -21.05 55.77 60.40
C ALA A 266 -21.73 55.82 61.79
N MET A 267 -21.75 54.69 62.51
CA MET A 267 -22.26 54.64 63.88
C MET A 267 -21.40 55.47 64.85
N GLY A 268 -20.07 55.42 64.70
CA GLY A 268 -19.15 56.24 65.48
C GLY A 268 -19.38 57.75 65.26
N GLU A 269 -19.63 58.16 64.02
CA GLU A 269 -19.91 59.56 63.68
C GLU A 269 -21.27 60.02 64.24
N MET A 270 -22.32 59.19 64.14
CA MET A 270 -23.61 59.49 64.77
C MET A 270 -23.49 59.62 66.28
N THR A 271 -22.77 58.70 66.93
CA THR A 271 -22.52 58.73 68.38
C THR A 271 -21.81 60.03 68.77
N ARG A 272 -20.80 60.44 67.99
CA ARG A 272 -20.06 61.69 68.20
C ARG A 272 -20.97 62.92 68.05
N ARG A 273 -21.87 62.94 67.07
CA ARG A 273 -22.88 64.01 66.89
C ARG A 273 -23.87 64.08 68.04
N ILE A 274 -24.38 62.95 68.53
CA ILE A 274 -25.30 62.90 69.67
C ILE A 274 -24.60 63.43 70.93
N VAL A 275 -23.36 63.00 71.19
CA VAL A 275 -22.55 63.48 72.32
C VAL A 275 -22.27 64.98 72.20
N HIS A 276 -22.02 65.49 71.00
CA HIS A 276 -21.79 66.92 70.76
C HIS A 276 -23.04 67.76 71.09
N ASN A 277 -24.24 67.30 70.70
CA ASN A 277 -25.49 68.00 70.99
C ASN A 277 -25.92 67.90 72.47
N LEU A 278 -25.51 66.85 73.19
CA LEU A 278 -25.79 66.73 74.63
C LEU A 278 -24.86 67.58 75.51
N ARG A 279 -23.64 67.89 75.04
CA ARG A 279 -22.67 68.72 75.76
C ARG A 279 -22.85 70.23 75.55
N ASN A 280 -23.57 70.64 74.50
CA ASN A 280 -23.96 72.03 74.24
C ASN A 280 -25.48 72.13 74.12
N PRO A 281 -26.23 72.37 75.22
CA PRO A 281 -27.63 72.78 75.15
C PRO A 281 -27.81 74.18 74.53
#